data_AF-A0AAT9RA52-F1
#
_entry.id   AF-A0AAT9RA52-F1
#
_cell.length_a   1.000
_cell.length_b   1.000
_cell.length_c   1.000
_cell.angle_alpha   90.00
_cell.angle_beta   90.00
_cell.angle_gamma   90.00
#
_symmetry.space_group_name_H-M   'P 1'
#
loop_
_entity.id
_entity.type
_entity.pdbx_description
1 polymer ?
#
loop_
_entity_poly.entity_id
_entity_poly.type
_entity_poly.pdbx_seq_one_letter_code
_entity_poly.pdbx_strand_id
1 'polypeptide(L)'
;MSVRYTDRLVEIGAAASVGSVADSYDNAMAEALNGTFKAELIEMQGPWKDFDQVERAIFQWVTWYNEERLHSALDYVPPAEYERDWWRRQEATPQSA
;
A
#
# COMPACT_ATOMS: atom_id res chain seq x y z
N MET A 1 22.01 -5.93 -4.69
CA MET A 1 20.72 -6.54 -5.09
C MET A 1 20.96 -8.02 -5.34
N SER A 2 20.16 -8.91 -4.75
CA SER A 2 20.35 -10.37 -4.90
C SER A 2 19.87 -10.83 -6.27
N VAL A 3 20.65 -11.63 -6.99
CA VAL A 3 20.30 -12.19 -8.32
C VAL A 3 18.96 -12.91 -8.30
N ARG A 4 18.68 -13.65 -7.21
CA ARG A 4 17.40 -14.36 -6.99
C ARG A 4 16.17 -13.43 -6.98
N TYR A 5 16.33 -12.19 -6.56
CA TYR A 5 15.25 -11.20 -6.50
C TYR A 5 14.92 -10.67 -7.90
N THR A 6 15.94 -10.38 -8.70
CA THR A 6 15.76 -9.91 -10.09
C THR A 6 15.18 -11.02 -10.98
N ASP A 7 15.65 -12.26 -10.84
CA ASP A 7 15.14 -13.40 -11.60
C ASP A 7 13.64 -13.63 -11.35
N ARG A 8 13.20 -13.54 -10.08
CA ARG A 8 11.79 -13.73 -9.74
C ARG A 8 10.89 -12.63 -10.31
N LEU A 9 11.37 -11.38 -10.34
CA LEU A 9 10.62 -10.27 -10.92
C LEU A 9 10.44 -10.45 -12.43
N VAL A 10 11.48 -10.90 -13.13
CA VAL A 10 11.42 -11.22 -14.55
C VAL A 10 10.45 -12.38 -14.82
N GLU A 11 10.48 -13.44 -14.00
CA GLU A 11 9.57 -14.59 -14.14
C GLU A 11 8.08 -14.22 -14.05
N ILE A 12 7.72 -13.25 -13.20
CA ILE A 12 6.33 -12.81 -13.02
C ILE A 12 5.95 -11.65 -13.94
N GLY A 13 6.84 -11.24 -14.86
CA GLY A 13 6.63 -10.11 -15.75
C GLY A 13 6.57 -8.76 -15.03
N ALA A 14 7.04 -8.69 -13.78
CA ALA A 14 7.09 -7.45 -13.00
C ALA A 14 8.39 -6.70 -13.31
N ALA A 15 8.27 -5.48 -13.81
CA ALA A 15 9.41 -4.59 -13.90
C ALA A 15 9.83 -4.19 -12.48
N ALA A 16 11.09 -4.48 -12.12
CA ALA A 16 11.65 -3.95 -10.89
C ALA A 16 11.73 -2.41 -11.02
N SER A 17 10.89 -1.68 -10.30
CA SER A 17 11.06 -0.22 -10.15
C SER A 17 12.25 0.04 -9.21
N VAL A 18 13.44 -0.26 -9.71
CA VAL A 18 14.69 0.19 -9.13
C VAL A 18 14.93 1.53 -9.81
N GLY A 19 14.25 2.56 -9.30
CA GLY A 19 14.06 3.82 -10.00
C GLY A 19 15.33 4.37 -10.65
N SER A 20 15.18 4.92 -11.85
CA SER A 20 16.15 5.89 -12.35
C SER A 20 16.34 6.99 -11.30
N VAL A 21 17.56 7.50 -11.15
CA VAL A 21 17.87 8.61 -10.25
C VAL A 21 16.82 9.72 -10.40
N ALA A 22 16.14 10.07 -9.29
CA ALA A 22 15.13 11.12 -9.13
C ALA A 22 13.62 10.77 -9.26
N ASP A 23 13.22 9.49 -9.31
CA ASP A 23 11.79 9.13 -9.15
C ASP A 23 11.44 8.76 -7.70
N SER A 24 11.60 9.73 -6.79
CA SER A 24 11.43 9.53 -5.33
C SER A 24 9.96 9.61 -4.87
N TYR A 25 9.01 9.84 -5.78
CA TYR A 25 7.63 10.11 -5.42
C TYR A 25 6.95 8.87 -4.82
N ASP A 26 7.16 7.71 -5.44
CA ASP A 26 6.66 6.42 -4.93
C ASP A 26 7.29 6.08 -3.57
N ASN A 27 8.59 6.37 -3.39
CA ASN A 27 9.27 6.15 -2.12
C ASN A 27 8.72 7.07 -1.02
N ALA A 28 8.47 8.35 -1.32
CA ALA A 28 7.92 9.29 -0.36
C ALA A 28 6.50 8.90 0.10
N MET A 29 5.67 8.40 -0.82
CA MET A 29 4.34 7.90 -0.48
C MET A 29 4.40 6.64 0.41
N ALA A 30 5.28 5.69 0.06
CA ALA A 30 5.50 4.49 0.87
C ALA A 30 6.07 4.84 2.27
N GLU A 31 6.97 5.80 2.35
CA GLU A 31 7.53 6.29 3.62
C GLU A 31 6.48 6.98 4.48
N ALA A 32 5.59 7.79 3.90
CA ALA A 32 4.48 8.40 4.62
C ALA A 32 3.55 7.35 5.21
N LEU A 33 3.16 6.33 4.43
CA LEU A 33 2.34 5.22 4.90
C LEU A 33 3.03 4.48 6.06
N ASN A 34 4.31 4.14 5.91
CA ASN A 34 5.09 3.45 6.94
C ASN A 34 5.22 4.29 8.21
N GLY A 35 5.35 5.62 8.09
CA GLY A 35 5.36 6.54 9.21
C GLY A 35 4.04 6.52 9.99
N THR A 36 2.92 6.64 9.28
CA THR A 36 1.58 6.54 9.88
C THR A 36 1.35 5.19 10.56
N PHE A 37 1.71 4.09 9.89
CA PHE A 37 1.61 2.74 10.44
C PHE A 37 2.37 2.59 11.77
N LYS A 38 3.64 3.04 11.82
CA LYS A 38 4.44 2.92 13.04
C LYS A 38 3.88 3.77 14.18
N ALA A 39 3.49 5.01 13.91
CA ALA A 39 2.93 5.90 14.91
C ALA A 39 1.61 5.34 15.49
N GLU A 40 0.66 4.99 14.62
CA GLU A 40 -0.69 4.60 15.05
C GLU A 40 -0.77 3.18 15.63
N LEU A 41 -0.02 2.24 15.05
CA LEU A 41 -0.05 0.86 15.51
C LEU A 41 1.02 0.63 16.56
N ILE A 42 2.29 0.78 16.21
CA ILE A 42 3.39 0.31 17.05
C ILE A 42 3.57 1.17 18.29
N GLU A 43 3.58 2.50 18.13
CA GLU A 43 3.85 3.45 19.22
C GLU A 43 2.61 3.66 20.10
N MET A 44 1.42 3.82 19.50
CA MET A 44 0.19 4.12 20.26
C MET A 44 -0.51 2.89 20.86
N GLN A 45 -0.45 1.71 20.24
CA GLN A 45 -1.17 0.51 20.73
C GLN A 45 -0.26 -0.48 21.48
N GLY A 46 1.03 -0.20 21.55
CA GLY A 46 1.96 -0.94 22.41
C GLY A 46 1.69 -0.75 23.91
N PRO A 47 2.40 -1.48 24.79
CA PRO A 47 3.51 -2.38 24.49
C PRO A 47 3.06 -3.77 24.01
N TRP A 48 3.87 -4.37 23.15
CA TRP A 48 3.64 -5.70 22.56
C TRP A 48 4.39 -6.78 23.32
N LYS A 49 3.75 -7.92 23.57
CA LYS A 49 4.35 -9.02 24.36
C LYS A 49 5.07 -10.04 23.50
N ASP A 50 4.57 -10.29 22.30
CA ASP A 50 5.07 -11.28 21.36
C ASP A 50 4.79 -10.87 19.91
N PHE A 51 5.41 -11.60 18.98
CA PHE A 51 5.27 -11.37 17.55
C PHE A 51 3.85 -11.60 17.05
N ASP A 52 3.17 -12.66 17.53
CA ASP A 52 1.83 -13.03 17.08
C ASP A 52 0.80 -11.93 17.40
N GLN A 53 0.96 -11.24 18.52
CA GLN A 53 0.14 -10.09 18.89
C GLN A 53 0.30 -8.95 17.88
N VAL A 54 1.55 -8.66 17.48
CA VAL A 54 1.85 -7.63 16.48
C VAL A 54 1.28 -8.04 15.13
N GLU A 55 1.47 -9.29 14.70
CA GLU A 55 0.97 -9.79 13.42
C GLU A 55 -0.56 -9.65 13.30
N ARG A 56 -1.31 -10.07 14.33
CA ARG A 56 -2.78 -9.87 14.36
C ARG A 56 -3.17 -8.40 14.31
N ALA A 57 -2.44 -7.54 15.01
CA ALA A 57 -2.70 -6.11 15.02
C ALA A 57 -2.40 -5.47 13.66
N ILE A 58 -1.37 -5.94 12.95
CA ILE A 58 -1.06 -5.55 11.57
C ILE A 58 -2.22 -5.89 10.65
N PHE A 59 -2.72 -7.13 10.70
CA PHE A 59 -3.87 -7.53 9.87
C PHE A 59 -5.10 -6.66 10.11
N GLN A 60 -5.40 -6.36 11.38
CA GLN A 60 -6.51 -5.48 11.73
C GLN A 60 -6.28 -4.06 11.23
N TRP A 61 -5.09 -3.50 11.43
CA TRP A 61 -4.76 -2.14 11.00
C TRP A 61 -4.81 -2.01 9.47
N VAL A 62 -4.27 -2.98 8.73
CA VAL A 62 -4.31 -2.99 7.25
C VAL A 62 -5.75 -3.11 6.75
N THR A 63 -6.57 -3.95 7.37
CA THR A 63 -7.99 -4.09 7.00
C THR A 63 -8.72 -2.78 7.23
N TRP A 64 -8.60 -2.20 8.43
CA TRP A 64 -9.21 -0.91 8.77
C TRP A 64 -8.72 0.21 7.84
N TYR A 65 -7.42 0.28 7.56
CA TYR A 65 -6.85 1.30 6.67
C TYR A 65 -7.46 1.26 5.27
N ASN A 66 -7.67 0.08 4.70
CA ASN A 66 -8.15 -0.06 3.33
C ASN A 66 -9.68 -0.02 3.21
N GLU A 67 -10.40 -0.59 4.18
CA GLU A 67 -11.84 -0.79 4.10
C GLU A 67 -12.66 0.28 4.82
N GLU A 68 -12.08 0.96 5.82
CA GLU A 68 -12.84 1.82 6.74
C GLU A 68 -12.26 3.24 6.89
N ARG A 69 -10.93 3.41 6.77
CA ARG A 69 -10.28 4.69 7.01
C ARG A 69 -10.61 5.68 5.90
N LEU A 70 -11.15 6.84 6.27
CA LEU A 70 -11.46 7.90 5.32
C LEU A 70 -10.22 8.76 5.06
N HIS A 71 -9.96 9.06 3.78
CA HIS A 71 -8.86 9.92 3.37
C HIS A 71 -9.38 11.18 2.69
N SER A 72 -9.00 12.36 3.19
CA SER A 72 -9.38 13.64 2.58
C SER A 72 -8.88 13.79 1.14
N ALA A 73 -7.75 13.17 0.81
CA ALA A 73 -7.21 13.12 -0.56
C ALA A 73 -8.05 12.24 -1.50
N LEU A 74 -8.90 11.37 -0.95
CA LEU A 74 -9.81 10.47 -1.69
C LEU A 74 -11.27 10.89 -1.50
N ASP A 75 -11.54 12.19 -1.36
CA ASP A 75 -12.91 12.70 -1.15
C ASP A 75 -13.64 12.08 0.07
N TYR A 76 -12.88 11.71 1.10
CA TYR A 76 -13.38 11.05 2.31
C TYR A 76 -14.03 9.69 2.06
N VAL A 77 -13.50 8.90 1.13
CA VAL A 77 -13.82 7.46 1.01
C VAL A 77 -12.63 6.57 1.41
N PRO A 78 -12.87 5.29 1.75
CA PRO A 78 -11.80 4.32 1.96
C PRO A 78 -11.02 4.00 0.68
N PRO A 79 -9.73 3.62 0.79
CA PRO A 79 -8.91 3.25 -0.36
C PRO A 79 -9.53 2.14 -1.24
N ALA A 80 -10.11 1.10 -0.63
CA ALA A 80 -10.73 0.00 -1.37
C ALA A 80 -11.97 0.45 -2.17
N GLU A 81 -12.72 1.42 -1.65
CA GLU A 81 -13.85 2.01 -2.38
C GLU A 81 -13.37 2.88 -3.54
N TYR A 82 -12.38 3.73 -3.29
CA TYR A 82 -11.79 4.57 -4.31
C TYR A 82 -11.22 3.75 -5.48
N GLU A 83 -10.49 2.67 -5.18
CA GLU A 83 -9.93 1.77 -6.18
C GLU A 83 -11.03 1.07 -6.99
N ARG A 84 -12.07 0.55 -6.32
CA ARG A 84 -13.22 -0.08 -6.98
C ARG A 84 -13.94 0.89 -7.92
N ASP A 85 -14.08 2.15 -7.54
CA ASP A 85 -14.67 3.20 -8.38
C ASP A 85 -13.80 3.58 -9.56
N TRP A 86 -12.48 3.59 -9.36
CA TRP A 86 -11.52 3.83 -10.42
C TRP A 86 -11.52 2.72 -11.47
N TRP A 87 -11.56 1.45 -11.06
CA TRP A 87 -11.66 0.33 -11.99
C TRP A 87 -12.97 0.34 -12.77
N ARG A 88 -14.11 0.57 -12.10
CA ARG A 88 -15.41 0.70 -12.77
C ARG A 88 -15.43 1.79 -13.84
N ARG A 89 -14.77 2.92 -13.60
CA ARG A 89 -14.66 4.03 -14.58
C ARG A 89 -13.80 3.66 -15.79
N GLN A 90 -12.73 2.90 -15.60
CA GLN A 90 -11.90 2.43 -16.70
C GLN A 90 -12.60 1.38 -17.56
N GLU A 91 -13.31 0.43 -16.95
CA GLU A 91 -14.11 -0.56 -17.67
C GLU A 91 -15.27 0.09 -18.45
N ALA A 92 -15.83 1.18 -17.94
CA ALA A 92 -16.90 1.94 -18.59
C ALA A 92 -16.42 2.85 -19.74
N THR A 93 -15.11 3.04 -19.91
CA THR A 93 -14.54 3.79 -21.04
C THR A 93 -14.13 2.77 -22.10
N PRO A 94 -14.90 2.56 -23.19
CA PRO A 94 -14.45 1.68 -24.25
C PRO A 94 -13.18 2.29 -24.85
N GLN A 95 -12.16 1.45 -25.01
CA GLN A 95 -10.97 1.80 -25.77
C GLN A 95 -11.39 2.16 -27.19
N SER A 96 -11.47 3.46 -27.50
CA SER A 96 -11.64 3.95 -28.86
C SER A 96 -10.44 3.46 -29.67
N ALA A 97 -10.69 2.53 -30.60
CA ALA A 97 -9.75 2.10 -31.64
C ALA A 97 -9.57 3.19 -32.71
#